data_AF-A0AAD0YJS8-F1
#
_entry.id   AF-A0AAD0YJS8-F1
#
_cell.length_a   1.000
_cell.length_b   1.000
_cell.length_c   1.000
_cell.angle_alpha   90.00
_cell.angle_beta   90.00
_cell.angle_gamma   90.00
#
_symmetry.space_group_name_H-M   'P 1'
#
loop_
_entity.id
_entity.type
_entity.pdbx_description
1 polymer ?
#
loop_
_entity_poly.entity_id
_entity_poly.type
_entity_poly.pdbx_seq_one_letter_code
_entity_poly.pdbx_strand_id
1 'polypeptide(L)'
;MNYTKGKLITYSSLLTLLLGILTSIIFYNFYKGETINGWISYFYLLKPLYLFKAPLETPFNLWETIIYFILFLGIIFYLKTKGKEKRLLGFVFSVVLINNIMLVLFGIFNSLYFSFNPPSEISLEGQSTAIASIIQLLIQIGYSIVSFMVLRKIKQENEKERTTSAEAPKYTAQWQRGFHLLIDSLVMIAVFTNFVLGFSFTLKNNDIFQSYFNNYWGLAVIIVLIRLVFYPVFEFYFGSTPAKFLTESRVVDQNNNQPGFKTIFKRSLYRSIPFDSLSFFSKKGWHDSFSETSVITEKKEGVHPKQFLWILAFAVPVLTYHYFIKEKISDYKYTQLSEKEEGYDEQWYAHSRNNINTNQLYVVQAMDYAPDNNVLGLKIEKIKGDDVEVKKIKLMDGFSNDFWGVKMDYDRQVDTAQVYTISRMKLENLFPQNNMEKHKGVHAQDLFNNGVRYNFNNVYEVNVPYFDLGNTFYDTQQETQSNSGKLIIGNRGKSGRVISVKNIKGDIVWKDHFPVNFGAAKGNTEEKIVLKTNYSTKTKNSTSEITVKDSLNNQQNYILEINEGVLKIFRVK
;
A
#
# COMPACT_ATOMS: atom_id res chain seq x y z
N MET A 1 -46.15 -21.23 -8.62
CA MET A 1 -45.10 -21.02 -9.64
C MET A 1 -45.28 -19.63 -10.26
N ASN A 2 -44.41 -18.66 -9.97
CA ASN A 2 -44.35 -17.38 -10.69
C ASN A 2 -42.93 -16.77 -10.59
N TYR A 3 -41.92 -17.62 -10.85
CA TYR A 3 -40.48 -17.30 -10.73
C TYR A 3 -39.93 -16.49 -11.93
N THR A 4 -40.81 -15.98 -12.80
CA THR A 4 -40.47 -15.20 -14.00
C THR A 4 -40.32 -13.70 -13.73
N LYS A 5 -40.86 -13.18 -12.62
CA LYS A 5 -40.65 -11.78 -12.20
C LYS A 5 -39.26 -11.66 -11.56
N GLY A 6 -38.35 -10.91 -12.20
CA GLY A 6 -37.08 -10.51 -11.59
C GLY A 6 -35.80 -11.26 -12.03
N LYS A 7 -35.86 -12.17 -13.00
CA LYS A 7 -34.67 -12.93 -13.47
C LYS A 7 -33.46 -12.05 -13.79
N LEU A 8 -33.68 -10.94 -14.51
CA LEU A 8 -32.63 -9.97 -14.85
C LEU A 8 -31.94 -9.42 -13.60
N ILE A 9 -32.72 -8.96 -12.61
CA ILE A 9 -32.18 -8.38 -11.37
C ILE A 9 -31.35 -9.43 -10.62
N THR A 10 -31.90 -10.64 -10.44
CA THR A 10 -31.22 -11.71 -9.72
C THR A 10 -29.92 -12.14 -10.40
N TYR A 11 -29.95 -12.46 -11.69
CA TYR A 11 -28.76 -12.96 -12.40
C TYR A 11 -27.68 -11.89 -12.52
N SER A 12 -28.04 -10.64 -12.84
CA SER A 12 -27.08 -9.54 -12.87
C SER A 12 -26.44 -9.33 -11.49
N SER A 13 -27.23 -9.37 -10.41
CA SER A 13 -26.69 -9.18 -9.05
C SER A 13 -25.70 -10.29 -8.66
N LEU A 14 -26.08 -11.56 -8.91
CA LEU A 14 -25.22 -12.70 -8.62
C LEU A 14 -23.94 -12.69 -9.45
N LEU A 15 -24.04 -12.38 -10.74
CA LEU A 15 -22.89 -12.31 -11.63
C LEU A 15 -21.93 -11.18 -11.23
N THR A 16 -22.46 -9.99 -10.94
CA THR A 16 -21.64 -8.84 -10.49
C THR A 16 -20.94 -9.14 -9.17
N LEU A 17 -21.61 -9.81 -8.22
CA LEU A 17 -20.99 -10.22 -6.96
C LEU A 17 -19.89 -11.27 -7.17
N LEU A 18 -20.18 -12.31 -7.96
CA LEU A 18 -19.24 -13.39 -8.25
C LEU A 18 -17.98 -12.86 -8.92
N LEU A 19 -18.14 -12.04 -9.96
CA LEU A 19 -17.01 -11.42 -10.66
C LEU A 19 -16.25 -10.46 -9.76
N GLY A 20 -16.93 -9.68 -8.91
CA GLY A 20 -16.28 -8.80 -7.93
C GLY A 20 -15.40 -9.56 -6.94
N ILE A 21 -15.90 -10.64 -6.34
CA ILE A 21 -15.15 -11.47 -5.39
C ILE A 21 -14.00 -12.18 -6.09
N LEU A 22 -14.26 -12.84 -7.22
CA LEU A 22 -13.26 -13.60 -7.96
C LEU A 22 -12.08 -12.72 -8.39
N THR A 23 -12.37 -11.56 -8.97
CA THR A 23 -11.32 -10.62 -9.44
C THR A 23 -10.54 -10.01 -8.27
N SER A 24 -11.16 -9.77 -7.12
CA SER A 24 -10.48 -9.30 -5.92
C SER A 24 -9.52 -10.35 -5.35
N ILE A 25 -9.89 -11.64 -5.36
CA ILE A 25 -9.02 -12.75 -4.91
C ILE A 25 -7.84 -12.94 -5.87
N ILE A 26 -8.09 -12.94 -7.19
CA ILE A 26 -7.02 -13.06 -8.19
C ILE A 26 -6.01 -11.92 -8.04
N PHE A 27 -6.50 -10.68 -7.85
CA PHE A 27 -5.64 -9.53 -7.62
C PHE A 27 -4.86 -9.63 -6.30
N TYR A 28 -5.42 -10.27 -5.27
CA TYR A 28 -4.73 -10.53 -4.02
C TYR A 28 -3.51 -11.43 -4.17
N ASN A 29 -3.68 -12.53 -4.89
CA ASN A 29 -2.57 -13.45 -5.15
C ASN A 29 -1.49 -12.79 -6.01
N PHE A 30 -1.89 -11.92 -6.97
CA PHE A 30 -0.95 -11.16 -7.80
C PHE A 30 -0.08 -10.23 -6.94
N TYR A 31 -0.70 -9.47 -6.03
CA TYR A 31 0.01 -8.53 -5.16
C TYR A 31 0.96 -9.21 -4.18
N LYS A 32 0.67 -10.46 -3.78
CA LYS A 32 1.55 -11.25 -2.92
C LYS A 32 2.78 -11.84 -3.63
N GLY A 33 2.97 -11.56 -4.91
CA GLY A 33 4.09 -12.09 -5.69
C GLY A 33 3.96 -13.59 -5.98
N GLU A 34 2.77 -14.18 -5.81
CA GLU A 34 2.52 -15.53 -6.32
C GLU A 34 2.53 -15.47 -7.85
N THR A 35 3.24 -16.40 -8.49
CA THR A 35 3.33 -16.49 -9.96
C THR A 35 1.97 -16.88 -10.54
N ILE A 36 1.14 -15.88 -10.79
CA ILE A 36 -0.10 -16.07 -11.53
C ILE A 36 0.25 -16.22 -13.02
N ASN A 37 -0.22 -17.31 -13.63
CA ASN A 37 -0.05 -17.56 -15.06
C ASN A 37 -0.49 -16.34 -15.88
N GLY A 38 0.29 -15.93 -16.88
CA GLY A 38 0.12 -14.65 -17.58
C GLY A 38 -1.29 -14.41 -18.13
N TRP A 39 -2.02 -15.45 -18.55
CA TRP A 39 -3.40 -15.31 -19.02
C TRP A 39 -4.43 -15.06 -17.90
N ILE A 40 -4.19 -15.60 -16.70
CA ILE A 40 -5.06 -15.40 -15.52
C ILE A 40 -5.01 -13.93 -15.07
N SER A 41 -3.87 -13.25 -15.31
CA SER A 41 -3.74 -11.84 -15.01
C SER A 41 -4.86 -11.02 -15.66
N TYR A 42 -5.29 -11.35 -16.90
CA TYR A 42 -6.36 -10.67 -17.65
C TYR A 42 -7.76 -10.77 -17.04
N PHE A 43 -8.01 -11.66 -16.07
CA PHE A 43 -9.30 -11.70 -15.36
C PHE A 43 -9.60 -10.40 -14.61
N TYR A 44 -8.57 -9.61 -14.25
CA TYR A 44 -8.76 -8.28 -13.67
C TYR A 44 -9.65 -7.38 -14.53
N LEU A 45 -9.64 -7.55 -15.85
CA LEU A 45 -10.47 -6.76 -16.77
C LEU A 45 -11.96 -6.95 -16.51
N LEU A 46 -12.37 -8.10 -15.97
CA LEU A 46 -13.77 -8.42 -15.64
C LEU A 46 -14.26 -7.73 -14.36
N LYS A 47 -13.41 -6.99 -13.66
CA LYS A 47 -13.75 -6.37 -12.37
C LYS A 47 -14.88 -5.33 -12.52
N PRO A 48 -15.97 -5.43 -11.73
CA PRO A 48 -17.13 -4.55 -11.89
C PRO A 48 -16.95 -3.12 -11.36
N LEU A 49 -16.04 -2.92 -10.41
CA LEU A 49 -15.86 -1.64 -9.71
C LEU A 49 -14.38 -1.29 -9.59
N TYR A 50 -14.11 0.01 -9.70
CA TYR A 50 -12.80 0.60 -9.44
C TYR A 50 -13.03 1.86 -8.61
N LEU A 51 -13.20 1.68 -7.31
CA LEU A 51 -13.45 2.79 -6.37
C LEU A 51 -12.16 3.20 -5.67
N PHE A 52 -11.99 4.49 -5.38
CA PHE A 52 -10.90 5.09 -4.59
C PHE A 52 -9.58 4.27 -4.50
N LYS A 53 -8.74 4.29 -5.53
CA LYS A 53 -7.45 3.58 -5.60
C LYS A 53 -6.35 4.47 -5.03
N ALA A 54 -6.10 4.40 -3.73
CA ALA A 54 -4.93 5.07 -3.15
C ALA A 54 -3.63 4.37 -3.61
N PRO A 55 -2.50 5.10 -3.77
CA PRO A 55 -1.26 4.57 -4.36
C PRO A 55 -0.63 3.36 -3.63
N LEU A 56 -1.05 3.10 -2.38
CA LEU A 56 -0.46 2.10 -1.47
C LEU A 56 -1.47 1.05 -0.99
N GLU A 57 -2.68 1.01 -1.56
CA GLU A 57 -3.69 0.08 -1.07
C GLU A 57 -3.51 -1.35 -1.58
N THR A 58 -3.73 -2.26 -0.64
CA THR A 58 -3.76 -3.70 -0.84
C THR A 58 -4.79 -4.08 -1.91
N PRO A 59 -4.66 -5.28 -2.49
CA PRO A 59 -5.57 -5.84 -3.48
C PRO A 59 -7.08 -5.81 -3.17
N PHE A 60 -7.45 -5.77 -1.90
CA PHE A 60 -8.82 -5.48 -1.49
C PHE A 60 -8.97 -3.99 -1.26
N ASN A 61 -9.63 -3.31 -2.20
CA ASN A 61 -10.07 -1.96 -1.97
C ASN A 61 -11.21 -1.98 -0.94
N LEU A 62 -11.06 -1.17 0.10
CA LEU A 62 -11.99 -1.09 1.21
C LEU A 62 -13.41 -0.69 0.76
N TRP A 63 -13.50 0.29 -0.13
CA TRP A 63 -14.77 0.81 -0.63
C TRP A 63 -15.49 -0.22 -1.50
N GLU A 64 -14.77 -0.91 -2.36
CA GLU A 64 -15.34 -1.99 -3.19
C GLU A 64 -15.85 -3.14 -2.32
N THR A 65 -15.09 -3.52 -1.28
CA THR A 65 -15.47 -4.59 -0.34
C THR A 65 -16.79 -4.25 0.37
N ILE A 66 -16.95 -3.00 0.82
CA ILE A 66 -18.20 -2.53 1.42
C ILE A 66 -19.35 -2.59 0.41
N ILE A 67 -19.14 -2.16 -0.84
CA ILE A 67 -20.19 -2.20 -1.87
C ILE A 67 -20.58 -3.65 -2.22
N TYR A 68 -19.63 -4.57 -2.32
CA TYR A 68 -19.93 -5.99 -2.55
C TYR A 68 -20.65 -6.64 -1.35
N PHE A 69 -20.34 -6.24 -0.12
CA PHE A 69 -21.08 -6.68 1.05
C PHE A 69 -22.53 -6.16 1.04
N ILE A 70 -22.75 -4.90 0.64
CA ILE A 70 -24.10 -4.34 0.46
C ILE A 70 -24.84 -5.09 -0.64
N LEU A 71 -24.17 -5.45 -1.75
CA LEU A 71 -24.75 -6.25 -2.82
C LEU A 71 -25.18 -7.63 -2.33
N PHE A 72 -24.32 -8.30 -1.56
CA PHE A 72 -24.61 -9.60 -0.95
C PHE A 72 -25.86 -9.54 -0.04
N LEU A 73 -25.93 -8.57 0.87
CA LEU A 73 -27.12 -8.36 1.70
C LEU A 73 -28.36 -8.02 0.87
N GLY A 74 -28.20 -7.20 -0.17
CA GLY A 74 -29.27 -6.85 -1.11
C GLY A 74 -29.85 -8.07 -1.81
N ILE A 75 -29.01 -8.98 -2.29
CA ILE A 75 -29.44 -10.25 -2.90
C ILE A 75 -30.22 -11.10 -1.90
N ILE A 76 -29.72 -11.24 -0.67
CA ILE A 76 -30.40 -12.02 0.38
C ILE A 76 -31.79 -11.44 0.66
N PHE A 77 -31.90 -10.13 0.87
CA PHE A 77 -33.19 -9.51 1.18
C PHE A 77 -34.15 -9.54 0.00
N TYR A 78 -33.66 -9.31 -1.22
CA TYR A 78 -34.48 -9.42 -2.43
C TYR A 78 -35.05 -10.83 -2.60
N LEU A 79 -34.23 -11.87 -2.43
CA LEU A 79 -34.69 -13.27 -2.52
C LEU A 79 -35.66 -13.63 -1.38
N LYS A 80 -35.34 -13.29 -0.13
CA LYS A 80 -36.20 -13.58 1.04
C LYS A 80 -37.56 -12.91 0.94
N THR A 81 -37.62 -11.68 0.41
CA THR A 81 -38.86 -10.93 0.25
C THR A 81 -39.58 -11.20 -1.08
N LYS A 82 -39.13 -12.20 -1.86
CA LYS A 82 -39.69 -12.56 -3.17
C LYS A 82 -39.74 -11.38 -4.15
N GLY A 83 -38.71 -10.54 -4.12
CA GLY A 83 -38.50 -9.43 -5.04
C GLY A 83 -39.07 -8.08 -4.59
N LYS A 84 -39.66 -7.99 -3.39
CA LYS A 84 -40.19 -6.71 -2.87
C LYS A 84 -39.08 -5.74 -2.47
N GLU A 85 -38.05 -6.24 -1.77
CA GLU A 85 -36.95 -5.41 -1.31
C GLU A 85 -35.91 -5.15 -2.41
N LYS A 86 -35.91 -3.94 -2.97
CA LYS A 86 -35.03 -3.56 -4.10
C LYS A 86 -34.00 -2.48 -3.75
N ARG A 87 -34.02 -1.94 -2.52
CA ARG A 87 -33.30 -0.70 -2.17
C ARG A 87 -31.79 -0.83 -2.27
N LEU A 88 -31.23 -1.87 -1.63
CA LEU A 88 -29.78 -2.11 -1.65
C LEU A 88 -29.28 -2.44 -3.07
N LEU A 89 -30.07 -3.17 -3.86
CA LEU A 89 -29.72 -3.47 -5.25
C LEU A 89 -29.74 -2.18 -6.11
N GLY A 90 -30.77 -1.35 -5.97
CA GLY A 90 -30.85 -0.06 -6.64
C GLY A 90 -29.67 0.85 -6.30
N PHE A 91 -29.30 0.90 -5.01
CA PHE A 91 -28.11 1.63 -4.58
C PHE A 91 -26.83 1.08 -5.23
N VAL A 92 -26.55 -0.22 -5.12
CA VAL A 92 -25.30 -0.78 -5.67
C VAL A 92 -25.23 -0.62 -7.19
N PHE A 93 -26.29 -0.93 -7.93
CA PHE A 93 -26.28 -0.79 -9.39
C PHE A 93 -26.18 0.66 -9.85
N SER A 94 -26.63 1.63 -9.03
CA SER A 94 -26.38 3.04 -9.32
C SER A 94 -24.91 3.42 -9.18
N VAL A 95 -24.20 2.86 -8.18
CA VAL A 95 -22.74 3.03 -8.02
C VAL A 95 -21.98 2.35 -9.17
N VAL A 96 -22.34 1.11 -9.52
CA VAL A 96 -21.74 0.38 -10.65
C VAL A 96 -21.94 1.15 -11.96
N LEU A 97 -23.14 1.69 -12.19
CA LEU A 97 -23.45 2.46 -13.39
C LEU A 97 -22.53 3.68 -13.53
N ILE A 98 -22.51 4.58 -12.53
CA ILE A 98 -21.74 5.82 -12.65
C ILE A 98 -20.24 5.56 -12.68
N ASN A 99 -19.75 4.58 -11.92
CA ASN A 99 -18.35 4.16 -11.97
C ASN A 99 -17.95 3.75 -13.39
N ASN A 100 -18.71 2.85 -14.01
CA ASN A 100 -18.34 2.32 -15.33
C ASN A 100 -18.54 3.34 -16.45
N ILE A 101 -19.56 4.21 -16.37
CA ILE A 101 -19.68 5.34 -17.31
C ILE A 101 -18.43 6.22 -17.24
N MET A 102 -17.99 6.57 -16.03
CA MET A 102 -16.83 7.42 -15.87
C MET A 102 -15.54 6.73 -16.34
N LEU A 103 -15.39 5.42 -16.11
CA LEU A 103 -14.26 4.65 -16.64
C LEU A 103 -14.21 4.65 -18.17
N VAL A 104 -15.36 4.49 -18.83
CA VAL A 104 -15.45 4.59 -20.29
C VAL A 104 -15.04 5.98 -20.77
N LEU A 105 -15.59 7.03 -20.17
CA LEU A 105 -15.26 8.42 -20.53
C LEU A 105 -13.78 8.73 -20.35
N PHE A 106 -13.19 8.29 -19.24
CA PHE A 106 -11.77 8.50 -18.94
C PHE A 106 -10.85 7.67 -19.84
N GLY A 107 -11.24 6.42 -20.17
CA GLY A 107 -10.51 5.59 -21.11
C GLY A 107 -10.50 6.19 -22.52
N ILE A 108 -11.63 6.70 -23.00
CA ILE A 108 -11.73 7.43 -24.27
C ILE A 108 -10.86 8.69 -24.23
N PHE A 109 -10.95 9.48 -23.15
CA PHE A 109 -10.13 10.67 -22.97
C PHE A 109 -8.62 10.35 -23.05
N ASN A 110 -8.14 9.36 -22.30
CA ASN A 110 -6.73 8.97 -22.32
C ASN A 110 -6.32 8.48 -23.70
N SER A 111 -7.15 7.66 -24.35
CA SER A 111 -6.86 7.18 -25.71
C SER A 111 -6.74 8.34 -26.71
N LEU A 112 -7.60 9.36 -26.62
CA LEU A 112 -7.52 10.53 -27.48
C LEU A 112 -6.29 11.39 -27.12
N TYR A 113 -6.05 11.64 -25.83
CA TYR A 113 -4.95 12.48 -25.37
C TYR A 113 -3.58 11.92 -25.79
N PHE A 114 -3.34 10.62 -25.55
CA PHE A 114 -2.08 9.97 -25.90
C PHE A 114 -1.90 9.75 -27.41
N SER A 115 -2.98 9.73 -28.20
CA SER A 115 -2.88 9.79 -29.67
C SER A 115 -2.25 11.09 -30.17
N PHE A 116 -2.43 12.20 -29.45
CA PHE A 116 -1.82 13.50 -29.79
C PHE A 116 -0.55 13.81 -29.00
N ASN A 117 -0.37 13.17 -27.84
CA ASN A 117 0.75 13.39 -26.92
C ASN A 117 1.38 12.05 -26.56
N PRO A 118 2.10 11.39 -27.49
CA PRO A 118 2.65 10.07 -27.23
C PRO A 118 3.61 10.11 -26.04
N PRO A 119 3.55 9.12 -25.13
CA PRO A 119 4.46 9.05 -24.00
C PRO A 119 5.91 8.90 -24.48
N SER A 120 6.87 9.52 -23.79
CA SER A 120 8.30 9.24 -24.01
C SER A 120 8.61 7.76 -23.74
N GLU A 121 9.49 7.15 -24.54
CA GLU A 121 9.79 5.70 -24.61
C GLU A 121 10.01 5.01 -23.24
N ILE A 122 10.45 5.74 -22.21
CA ILE A 122 10.74 5.24 -20.86
C ILE A 122 9.46 4.84 -20.07
N SER A 123 8.26 5.17 -20.53
CA SER A 123 6.99 4.91 -19.80
C SER A 123 6.16 3.72 -20.30
N LEU A 124 6.73 2.89 -21.17
CA LEU A 124 6.05 1.71 -21.76
C LEU A 124 6.00 0.49 -20.81
N GLU A 125 6.84 0.45 -19.78
CA GLU A 125 6.76 -0.58 -18.74
C GLU A 125 5.50 -0.38 -17.88
N GLY A 126 4.46 -1.17 -18.16
CA GLY A 126 3.21 -1.19 -17.40
C GLY A 126 1.97 -0.68 -18.12
N GLN A 127 2.06 -0.26 -19.39
CA GLN A 127 0.88 0.07 -20.17
C GLN A 127 0.17 -1.20 -20.66
N SER A 128 -1.16 -1.25 -20.49
CA SER A 128 -1.99 -2.31 -21.05
C SER A 128 -1.88 -2.31 -22.57
N THR A 129 -1.79 -3.49 -23.18
CA THR A 129 -1.80 -3.60 -24.64
C THR A 129 -3.06 -2.94 -25.22
N ALA A 130 -2.99 -2.41 -26.44
CA ALA A 130 -4.14 -1.77 -27.09
C ALA A 130 -5.38 -2.68 -27.10
N ILE A 131 -5.18 -3.98 -27.29
CA ILE A 131 -6.23 -5.00 -27.23
C ILE A 131 -6.85 -5.08 -25.83
N ALA A 132 -6.03 -5.13 -24.78
CA ALA A 132 -6.51 -5.17 -23.39
C ALA A 132 -7.33 -3.91 -23.05
N SER A 133 -6.88 -2.73 -23.50
CA SER A 133 -7.60 -1.46 -23.30
C SER A 133 -8.97 -1.45 -24.00
N ILE A 134 -9.05 -1.98 -25.23
CA ILE A 134 -10.33 -2.11 -25.95
C ILE A 134 -11.26 -3.09 -25.23
N ILE A 135 -10.75 -4.25 -24.83
CA ILE A 135 -11.53 -5.25 -24.07
C ILE A 135 -12.06 -4.63 -22.76
N GLN A 136 -11.23 -3.87 -22.05
CA GLN A 136 -11.61 -3.20 -20.82
C GLN A 136 -12.77 -2.22 -21.05
N LEU A 137 -12.69 -1.39 -22.10
CA LEU A 137 -13.78 -0.47 -22.48
C LEU A 137 -15.08 -1.21 -22.78
N LEU A 138 -15.03 -2.31 -23.53
CA LEU A 138 -16.21 -3.11 -23.86
C LEU A 138 -16.87 -3.71 -22.60
N ILE A 139 -16.07 -4.20 -21.65
CA ILE A 139 -16.57 -4.73 -20.38
C ILE A 139 -17.25 -3.62 -19.57
N GLN A 140 -16.65 -2.43 -19.48
CA GLN A 140 -17.22 -1.30 -18.74
C GLN A 140 -18.52 -0.78 -19.40
N ILE A 141 -18.58 -0.76 -20.73
CA ILE A 141 -19.83 -0.48 -21.48
C ILE A 141 -20.88 -1.54 -21.12
N GLY A 142 -20.51 -2.82 -21.11
CA GLY A 142 -21.39 -3.92 -20.70
C GLY A 142 -21.97 -3.73 -19.30
N TYR A 143 -21.14 -3.41 -18.31
CA TYR A 143 -21.60 -3.11 -16.95
C TYR A 143 -22.52 -1.89 -16.89
N SER A 144 -22.23 -0.86 -17.68
CA SER A 144 -23.08 0.34 -17.76
C SER A 144 -24.47 0.00 -18.31
N ILE A 145 -24.54 -0.78 -19.39
CA ILE A 145 -25.80 -1.23 -19.99
C ILE A 145 -26.60 -2.10 -19.02
N VAL A 146 -25.96 -3.11 -18.43
CA VAL A 146 -26.62 -4.02 -17.48
C VAL A 146 -27.15 -3.25 -16.27
N SER A 147 -26.34 -2.36 -15.70
CA SER A 147 -26.74 -1.56 -14.53
C SER A 147 -27.91 -0.63 -14.87
N PHE A 148 -27.88 0.02 -16.03
CA PHE A 148 -28.99 0.85 -16.51
C PHE A 148 -30.27 0.03 -16.68
N MET A 149 -30.18 -1.16 -17.27
CA MET A 149 -31.33 -2.07 -17.46
C MET A 149 -31.92 -2.52 -16.11
N VAL A 150 -31.07 -2.88 -15.14
CA VAL A 150 -31.51 -3.27 -13.79
C VAL A 150 -32.22 -2.12 -13.09
N LEU A 151 -31.63 -0.92 -13.08
CA LEU A 151 -32.24 0.26 -12.45
C LEU A 151 -33.55 0.66 -13.11
N ARG A 152 -33.61 0.61 -14.45
CA ARG A 152 -34.85 0.86 -15.20
C ARG A 152 -35.92 -0.17 -14.85
N LYS A 153 -35.53 -1.45 -14.69
CA LYS A 153 -36.46 -2.52 -14.30
C LYS A 153 -37.02 -2.28 -12.89
N ILE A 154 -36.16 -1.93 -11.93
CA ILE A 154 -36.57 -1.57 -10.56
C ILE A 154 -37.56 -0.40 -10.59
N LYS A 155 -37.25 0.66 -11.35
CA LYS A 155 -38.14 1.82 -11.52
C LYS A 155 -39.52 1.41 -12.03
N GLN A 156 -39.57 0.61 -13.09
CA GLN A 156 -40.83 0.14 -13.70
C GLN A 156 -41.67 -0.73 -12.74
N GLU A 157 -41.03 -1.59 -11.96
CA GLU A 157 -41.75 -2.41 -10.97
C GLU A 157 -42.32 -1.54 -9.84
N ASN A 158 -41.54 -0.56 -9.36
CA ASN A 158 -42.01 0.37 -8.34
C ASN A 158 -43.15 1.26 -8.88
N GLU A 159 -43.11 1.69 -10.13
CA GLU A 159 -44.20 2.43 -10.78
C GLU A 159 -45.49 1.60 -10.89
N LYS A 160 -45.39 0.32 -11.20
CA LYS A 160 -46.55 -0.58 -11.22
C LYS A 160 -47.16 -0.76 -9.83
N GLU A 161 -46.34 -0.99 -8.82
CA GLU A 161 -46.77 -1.10 -7.41
C GLU A 161 -47.50 0.18 -6.95
N ARG A 162 -47.05 1.37 -7.38
CA ARG A 162 -47.74 2.65 -7.13
C ARG A 162 -49.13 2.72 -7.74
N THR A 163 -49.28 2.34 -9.02
CA THR A 163 -50.60 2.40 -9.70
C THR A 163 -51.64 1.50 -9.03
N THR A 164 -51.20 0.49 -8.28
CA THR A 164 -52.07 -0.41 -7.52
C THR A 164 -52.28 -0.01 -6.06
N SER A 165 -51.53 0.97 -5.55
CA SER A 165 -51.62 1.43 -4.15
C SER A 165 -52.68 2.53 -4.01
N ALA A 166 -53.60 2.36 -3.06
CA ALA A 166 -54.63 3.36 -2.72
C ALA A 166 -54.13 4.47 -1.76
N GLU A 167 -52.93 4.31 -1.17
CA GLU A 167 -52.37 5.28 -0.22
C GLU A 167 -51.64 6.42 -0.92
N ALA A 168 -51.90 7.66 -0.48
CA ALA A 168 -51.20 8.85 -0.99
C ALA A 168 -49.73 8.90 -0.51
N PRO A 169 -48.79 9.30 -1.37
CA PRO A 169 -47.37 9.40 -1.01
C PRO A 169 -47.13 10.48 0.05
N LYS A 170 -46.17 10.24 0.95
CA LYS A 170 -45.81 11.18 2.02
C LYS A 170 -44.62 12.03 1.61
N TYR A 171 -44.61 13.30 2.01
CA TYR A 171 -43.43 14.14 1.87
C TYR A 171 -42.27 13.60 2.70
N THR A 172 -41.06 13.67 2.12
CA THR A 172 -39.84 13.15 2.75
C THR A 172 -39.43 14.01 3.94
N ALA A 173 -39.09 13.37 5.06
CA ALA A 173 -38.68 14.05 6.28
C ALA A 173 -37.33 14.79 6.09
N GLN A 174 -37.11 15.86 6.86
CA GLN A 174 -35.90 16.70 6.74
C GLN A 174 -34.60 15.92 6.96
N TRP A 175 -34.53 15.08 7.99
CA TRP A 175 -33.33 14.27 8.28
C TRP A 175 -32.99 13.30 7.14
N GLN A 176 -33.99 12.81 6.40
CA GLN A 176 -33.78 11.93 5.25
C GLN A 176 -33.11 12.68 4.09
N ARG A 177 -33.38 13.99 3.93
CA ARG A 177 -32.70 14.81 2.93
C ARG A 177 -31.22 15.00 3.25
N GLY A 178 -30.90 15.21 4.54
CA GLY A 178 -29.51 15.24 5.01
C GLY A 178 -28.79 13.91 4.78
N PHE A 179 -29.48 12.80 5.04
CA PHE A 179 -28.98 11.45 4.71
C PHE A 179 -28.74 11.28 3.20
N HIS A 180 -29.62 11.78 2.33
CA HIS A 180 -29.41 11.76 0.89
C HIS A 180 -28.15 12.50 0.49
N LEU A 181 -27.96 13.73 1.00
CA LEU A 181 -26.77 14.52 0.73
C LEU A 181 -25.50 13.77 1.15
N LEU A 182 -25.49 13.20 2.36
CA LEU A 182 -24.32 12.50 2.90
C LEU A 182 -23.94 11.30 2.03
N ILE A 183 -24.89 10.41 1.75
CA ILE A 183 -24.63 9.18 0.99
C ILE A 183 -24.27 9.50 -0.46
N ASP A 184 -24.99 10.41 -1.12
CA ASP A 184 -24.66 10.81 -2.49
C ASP A 184 -23.25 11.46 -2.55
N SER A 185 -22.86 12.22 -1.51
CA SER A 185 -21.50 12.78 -1.41
C SER A 185 -20.43 11.70 -1.24
N LEU A 186 -20.67 10.68 -0.40
CA LEU A 186 -19.76 9.55 -0.26
C LEU A 186 -19.60 8.76 -1.56
N VAL A 187 -20.70 8.51 -2.28
CA VAL A 187 -20.67 7.88 -3.60
C VAL A 187 -19.88 8.73 -4.60
N MET A 188 -20.10 10.05 -4.62
CA MET A 188 -19.34 10.95 -5.48
C MET A 188 -17.84 10.92 -5.14
N ILE A 189 -17.46 10.97 -3.86
CA ILE A 189 -16.05 10.89 -3.46
C ILE A 189 -15.43 9.55 -3.89
N ALA A 190 -16.10 8.43 -3.59
CA ALA A 190 -15.58 7.09 -3.89
C ALA A 190 -15.38 6.85 -5.40
N VAL A 191 -16.28 7.38 -6.23
CA VAL A 191 -16.22 7.23 -7.70
C VAL A 191 -15.29 8.27 -8.32
N PHE A 192 -15.52 9.55 -8.07
CA PHE A 192 -14.89 10.64 -8.82
C PHE A 192 -13.42 10.87 -8.46
N THR A 193 -12.97 10.51 -7.25
CA THR A 193 -11.57 10.72 -6.85
C THR A 193 -10.58 10.01 -7.78
N ASN A 194 -10.90 8.80 -8.25
CA ASN A 194 -10.05 8.07 -9.19
C ASN A 194 -9.86 8.81 -10.51
N PHE A 195 -10.91 9.49 -10.97
CA PHE A 195 -10.85 10.29 -12.19
C PHE A 195 -10.08 11.57 -11.97
N VAL A 196 -10.32 12.26 -10.84
CA VAL A 196 -9.60 13.47 -10.45
C VAL A 196 -8.09 13.19 -10.39
N LEU A 197 -7.67 12.13 -9.69
CA LEU A 197 -6.26 11.70 -9.63
C LEU A 197 -5.74 11.23 -11.00
N GLY A 198 -6.55 10.49 -11.75
CA GLY A 198 -6.19 10.02 -13.09
C GLY A 198 -5.94 11.17 -14.07
N PHE A 199 -6.81 12.17 -14.10
CA PHE A 199 -6.63 13.40 -14.89
C PHE A 199 -5.37 14.15 -14.46
N SER A 200 -5.14 14.29 -13.14
CA SER A 200 -3.92 14.90 -12.61
C SER A 200 -2.65 14.19 -13.08
N PHE A 201 -2.68 12.86 -13.15
CA PHE A 201 -1.54 12.07 -13.63
C PHE A 201 -1.36 12.18 -15.16
N THR A 202 -2.42 12.00 -15.94
CA THR A 202 -2.36 12.12 -17.42
C THR A 202 -1.92 13.51 -17.85
N LEU A 203 -2.41 14.56 -17.17
CA LEU A 203 -2.12 15.97 -17.48
C LEU A 203 -0.99 16.53 -16.59
N LYS A 204 -0.10 15.69 -16.06
CA LYS A 204 0.99 16.12 -15.17
C LYS A 204 1.93 17.16 -15.78
N ASN A 205 2.11 17.13 -17.10
CA ASN A 205 2.98 18.05 -17.84
C ASN A 205 2.23 19.32 -18.33
N ASN A 206 0.97 19.51 -17.95
CA ASN A 206 0.18 20.68 -18.31
C ASN A 206 0.13 21.67 -17.14
N ASP A 207 1.00 22.68 -17.16
CA ASP A 207 1.17 23.64 -16.05
C ASP A 207 -0.14 24.38 -15.71
N ILE A 208 -0.96 24.70 -16.71
CA ILE A 208 -2.25 25.36 -16.52
C ILE A 208 -3.16 24.45 -15.70
N PHE A 209 -3.34 23.20 -16.14
CA PHE A 209 -4.17 22.23 -15.43
C PHE A 209 -3.67 22.00 -14.01
N GLN A 210 -2.36 21.81 -13.81
CA GLN A 210 -1.77 21.60 -12.49
C GLN A 210 -1.99 22.79 -11.56
N SER A 211 -1.89 24.02 -12.06
CA SER A 211 -2.16 25.24 -11.29
C SER A 211 -3.61 25.32 -10.79
N TYR A 212 -4.59 24.98 -11.64
CA TYR A 212 -5.99 24.91 -11.22
C TYR A 212 -6.25 23.74 -10.26
N PHE A 213 -5.69 22.57 -10.55
CA PHE A 213 -5.89 21.36 -9.74
C PHE A 213 -5.35 21.50 -8.31
N ASN A 214 -4.18 22.14 -8.17
CA ASN A 214 -3.53 22.36 -6.87
C ASN A 214 -4.12 23.57 -6.10
N ASN A 215 -5.13 24.25 -6.66
CA ASN A 215 -5.80 25.38 -6.03
C ASN A 215 -7.18 24.98 -5.48
N TYR A 216 -7.51 25.42 -4.26
CA TYR A 216 -8.81 25.21 -3.62
C TYR A 216 -10.00 25.61 -4.51
N TRP A 217 -9.89 26.71 -5.26
CA TRP A 217 -10.94 27.17 -6.16
C TRP A 217 -11.12 26.25 -7.36
N GLY A 218 -10.04 25.70 -7.92
CA GLY A 218 -10.14 24.75 -9.02
C GLY A 218 -10.79 23.44 -8.57
N LEU A 219 -10.46 22.95 -7.38
CA LEU A 219 -11.15 21.80 -6.76
C LEU A 219 -12.64 22.08 -6.54
N ALA A 220 -13.01 23.28 -6.07
CA ALA A 220 -14.41 23.67 -5.90
C ALA A 220 -15.18 23.64 -7.23
N VAL A 221 -14.59 24.16 -8.31
CA VAL A 221 -15.17 24.10 -9.67
C VAL A 221 -15.35 22.66 -10.12
N ILE A 222 -14.34 21.80 -9.93
CA ILE A 222 -14.42 20.37 -10.26
C ILE A 222 -15.59 19.70 -9.51
N ILE A 223 -15.75 19.98 -8.21
CA ILE A 223 -16.85 19.43 -7.41
C ILE A 223 -18.21 19.89 -7.94
N VAL A 224 -18.35 21.16 -8.33
CA VAL A 224 -19.59 21.68 -8.93
C VAL A 224 -19.88 20.97 -10.25
N LEU A 225 -18.89 20.81 -11.13
CA LEU A 225 -19.05 20.11 -12.40
C LEU A 225 -19.48 18.65 -12.20
N ILE A 226 -18.86 17.95 -11.25
CA ILE A 226 -19.23 16.58 -10.87
C ILE A 226 -20.70 16.52 -10.45
N ARG A 227 -21.16 17.44 -9.58
CA ARG A 227 -22.56 17.49 -9.14
C ARG A 227 -23.52 17.75 -10.29
N LEU A 228 -23.16 18.63 -11.22
CA LEU A 228 -23.96 18.96 -12.40
C LEU A 228 -24.07 17.81 -13.41
N VAL A 229 -23.15 16.85 -13.39
CA VAL A 229 -23.28 15.61 -14.16
C VAL A 229 -24.07 14.56 -13.36
N PHE A 230 -23.69 14.36 -12.10
CA PHE A 230 -24.22 13.29 -11.25
C PHE A 230 -25.73 13.42 -11.01
N TYR A 231 -26.22 14.55 -10.51
CA TYR A 231 -27.64 14.68 -10.14
C TYR A 231 -28.59 14.61 -11.34
N PRO A 232 -28.38 15.36 -12.45
CA PRO A 232 -29.28 15.30 -13.58
C PRO A 232 -29.38 13.93 -14.22
N VAL A 233 -28.27 13.20 -14.38
CA VAL A 233 -28.28 11.86 -14.98
C VAL A 233 -29.21 10.94 -14.18
N PHE A 234 -29.03 10.87 -12.86
CA PHE A 234 -29.85 9.98 -12.04
C PHE A 234 -31.31 10.44 -11.92
N GLU A 235 -31.53 11.73 -11.64
CA GLU A 235 -32.89 12.26 -11.45
C GLU A 235 -33.69 12.23 -12.75
N PHE A 236 -33.07 12.42 -13.91
CA PHE A 236 -33.76 12.35 -15.20
C PHE A 236 -34.14 10.93 -15.59
N TYR A 237 -33.20 9.97 -15.54
CA TYR A 237 -33.52 8.60 -15.96
C TYR A 237 -34.35 7.84 -14.93
N PHE A 238 -34.03 7.99 -13.64
CA PHE A 238 -34.59 7.14 -12.58
C PHE A 238 -35.51 7.89 -11.61
N GLY A 239 -35.56 9.23 -11.65
CA GLY A 239 -36.28 10.04 -10.66
C GLY A 239 -35.64 10.02 -9.27
N SER A 240 -34.52 9.31 -9.11
CA SER A 240 -33.91 8.96 -7.83
C SER A 240 -32.38 8.88 -7.99
N THR A 241 -31.65 9.44 -7.03
CA THR A 241 -30.19 9.32 -6.88
C THR A 241 -29.83 8.03 -6.13
N PRO A 242 -28.54 7.61 -6.11
CA PRO A 242 -28.11 6.45 -5.33
C PRO A 242 -28.67 6.42 -3.91
N ALA A 243 -28.55 7.51 -3.16
CA ALA A 243 -29.05 7.58 -1.79
C ALA A 243 -30.59 7.47 -1.70
N LYS A 244 -31.31 8.00 -2.68
CA LYS A 244 -32.78 7.96 -2.73
C LYS A 244 -33.32 6.55 -3.00
N PHE A 245 -32.54 5.67 -3.66
CA PHE A 245 -32.89 4.25 -3.73
C PHE A 245 -32.93 3.60 -2.34
N LEU A 246 -32.06 4.00 -1.40
CA LEU A 246 -32.04 3.45 -0.03
C LEU A 246 -33.27 3.83 0.80
N THR A 247 -33.93 4.94 0.46
CA THR A 247 -35.11 5.42 1.20
C THR A 247 -36.42 5.28 0.45
N GLU A 248 -36.38 4.74 -0.78
CA GLU A 248 -37.53 4.73 -1.72
C GLU A 248 -38.15 6.11 -1.90
N SER A 249 -37.29 7.11 -2.06
CA SER A 249 -37.71 8.48 -2.32
C SER A 249 -37.52 8.82 -3.79
N ARG A 250 -38.38 9.69 -4.34
CA ARG A 250 -38.23 10.20 -5.70
C ARG A 250 -38.52 11.69 -5.79
N VAL A 251 -37.97 12.29 -6.84
CA VAL A 251 -38.25 13.68 -7.20
C VAL A 251 -39.52 13.75 -8.05
N VAL A 252 -40.41 14.66 -7.69
CA VAL A 252 -41.67 14.94 -8.39
C VAL A 252 -41.88 16.43 -8.62
N ASP A 253 -42.70 16.76 -9.61
CA ASP A 253 -43.20 18.11 -9.84
C ASP A 253 -44.40 18.43 -8.94
N GLN A 254 -45.02 19.61 -9.13
CA GLN A 254 -46.20 20.03 -8.36
C GLN A 254 -47.40 19.09 -8.54
N ASN A 255 -47.47 18.36 -9.64
CA ASN A 255 -48.54 17.43 -9.98
C ASN A 255 -48.21 15.98 -9.58
N ASN A 256 -47.16 15.76 -8.80
CA ASN A 256 -46.63 14.44 -8.41
C ASN A 256 -46.12 13.57 -9.59
N ASN A 257 -45.91 14.17 -10.75
CA ASN A 257 -45.38 13.53 -11.95
C ASN A 257 -43.85 13.61 -11.99
N GLN A 258 -43.24 12.80 -12.85
CA GLN A 258 -41.80 12.87 -13.07
C GLN A 258 -41.45 14.22 -13.75
N PRO A 259 -40.55 15.04 -13.18
CA PRO A 259 -40.22 16.31 -13.80
C PRO A 259 -39.46 16.13 -15.12
N GLY A 260 -39.66 17.08 -16.04
CA GLY A 260 -38.90 17.13 -17.28
C GLY A 260 -37.42 17.49 -17.07
N PHE A 261 -36.59 17.22 -18.09
CA PHE A 261 -35.14 17.46 -18.06
C PHE A 261 -34.77 18.90 -17.67
N LYS A 262 -35.45 19.90 -18.25
CA LYS A 262 -35.20 21.33 -17.96
C LYS A 262 -35.36 21.64 -16.47
N THR A 263 -36.39 21.09 -15.83
CA THR A 263 -36.66 21.30 -14.40
C THR A 263 -35.60 20.64 -13.52
N ILE A 264 -35.19 19.41 -13.87
CA ILE A 264 -34.14 18.67 -13.15
C ILE A 264 -32.78 19.35 -13.27
N PHE A 265 -32.46 19.87 -14.45
CA PHE A 265 -31.22 20.61 -14.67
C PHE A 265 -31.19 21.91 -13.86
N LYS A 266 -32.28 22.70 -13.87
CA LYS A 266 -32.43 23.89 -13.01
C LYS A 266 -32.26 23.53 -11.53
N ARG A 267 -32.92 22.47 -11.06
CA ARG A 267 -32.79 21.97 -9.69
C ARG A 267 -31.33 21.65 -9.33
N SER A 268 -30.58 21.04 -10.25
CA SER A 268 -29.18 20.68 -10.02
C SER A 268 -28.26 21.91 -10.03
N LEU A 269 -28.56 22.93 -10.84
CA LEU A 269 -27.87 24.22 -10.78
C LEU A 269 -28.10 24.93 -9.44
N TYR A 270 -29.34 24.97 -8.94
CA TYR A 270 -29.66 25.62 -7.67
C TYR A 270 -29.05 24.92 -6.45
N ARG A 271 -28.73 23.62 -6.52
CA ARG A 271 -27.96 22.92 -5.47
C ARG A 271 -26.50 23.39 -5.36
N SER A 272 -25.98 24.06 -6.39
CA SER A 272 -24.64 24.64 -6.37
C SER A 272 -24.60 26.01 -5.71
N ILE A 273 -25.75 26.57 -5.30
CA ILE A 273 -25.80 27.78 -4.49
C ILE A 273 -25.12 27.48 -3.14
N PRO A 274 -24.12 28.29 -2.72
CA PRO A 274 -23.51 28.14 -1.41
C PRO A 274 -24.57 28.09 -0.30
N PHE A 275 -24.40 27.19 0.67
CA PHE A 275 -25.33 26.97 1.78
C PHE A 275 -26.72 26.42 1.42
N ASP A 276 -27.02 26.03 0.16
CA ASP A 276 -28.27 25.32 -0.16
C ASP A 276 -28.42 24.04 0.69
N SER A 277 -27.30 23.39 1.04
CA SER A 277 -27.30 22.24 1.94
C SER A 277 -27.74 22.55 3.38
N LEU A 278 -27.74 23.81 3.83
CA LEU A 278 -28.32 24.20 5.11
C LEU A 278 -29.84 24.44 4.99
N SER A 279 -30.36 24.63 3.78
CA SER A 279 -31.80 24.84 3.56
C SER A 279 -32.66 23.61 3.88
N PHE A 280 -32.06 22.43 4.10
CA PHE A 280 -32.79 21.22 4.53
C PHE A 280 -33.47 21.36 5.90
N PHE A 281 -33.01 22.28 6.76
CA PHE A 281 -33.66 22.58 8.05
C PHE A 281 -34.97 23.37 7.88
N SER A 282 -35.22 23.94 6.70
CA SER A 282 -36.47 24.62 6.37
C SER A 282 -37.55 23.64 5.85
N LYS A 283 -38.81 24.10 5.72
CA LYS A 283 -39.90 23.26 5.20
C LYS A 283 -39.62 22.74 3.77
N LYS A 284 -38.97 23.55 2.93
CA LYS A 284 -38.65 23.23 1.54
C LYS A 284 -37.26 23.76 1.19
N GLY A 285 -36.38 22.90 0.67
CA GLY A 285 -35.03 23.32 0.28
C GLY A 285 -35.06 24.40 -0.80
N TRP A 286 -34.02 25.22 -0.90
CA TRP A 286 -33.98 26.33 -1.87
C TRP A 286 -34.05 25.80 -3.31
N HIS A 287 -33.25 24.79 -3.64
CA HIS A 287 -33.32 24.13 -4.95
C HIS A 287 -34.71 23.55 -5.27
N ASP A 288 -35.45 23.04 -4.28
CA ASP A 288 -36.81 22.52 -4.45
C ASP A 288 -37.82 23.65 -4.68
N SER A 289 -37.64 24.76 -3.95
CA SER A 289 -38.49 25.94 -4.06
C SER A 289 -38.35 26.61 -5.43
N PHE A 290 -37.12 26.87 -5.87
CA PHE A 290 -36.84 27.55 -7.14
C PHE A 290 -37.07 26.67 -8.38
N SER A 291 -37.04 25.35 -8.23
CA SER A 291 -37.36 24.42 -9.33
C SER A 291 -38.80 23.92 -9.33
N GLU A 292 -39.61 24.36 -8.35
CA GLU A 292 -40.99 23.89 -8.18
C GLU A 292 -41.11 22.35 -8.07
N THR A 293 -40.12 21.72 -7.46
CA THR A 293 -40.10 20.27 -7.25
C THR A 293 -40.22 19.91 -5.77
N SER A 294 -40.56 18.65 -5.51
CA SER A 294 -40.64 18.07 -4.16
C SER A 294 -40.03 16.67 -4.14
N VAL A 295 -39.68 16.19 -2.94
CA VAL A 295 -39.24 14.81 -2.73
C VAL A 295 -40.28 14.07 -1.91
N ILE A 296 -40.85 13.03 -2.50
CA ILE A 296 -41.82 12.15 -1.82
C ILE A 296 -41.18 10.81 -1.52
N THR A 297 -41.61 10.20 -0.42
CA THR A 297 -41.19 8.85 0.00
C THR A 297 -42.36 7.89 -0.22
N GLU A 298 -42.08 6.80 -0.91
CA GLU A 298 -43.05 5.76 -1.20
C GLU A 298 -43.24 4.85 0.02
N LYS A 299 -44.28 4.01 -0.01
CA LYS A 299 -44.51 3.01 1.03
C LYS A 299 -43.36 2.01 1.02
N LYS A 300 -42.77 1.78 2.20
CA LYS A 300 -41.69 0.82 2.37
C LYS A 300 -42.24 -0.60 2.30
N GLU A 301 -42.04 -1.26 1.17
CA GLU A 301 -42.35 -2.68 1.00
C GLU A 301 -41.06 -3.50 1.07
N GLY A 302 -40.94 -4.40 2.04
CA GLY A 302 -39.73 -5.21 2.21
C GLY A 302 -39.28 -5.29 3.64
N VAL A 303 -37.96 -5.22 3.86
CA VAL A 303 -37.39 -5.38 5.19
C VAL A 303 -37.47 -4.09 6.00
N HIS A 304 -37.54 -4.22 7.32
CA HIS A 304 -37.50 -3.05 8.19
C HIS A 304 -36.12 -2.36 8.09
N PRO A 305 -36.01 -1.01 7.98
CA PRO A 305 -34.74 -0.30 7.82
C PRO A 305 -33.67 -0.63 8.87
N LYS A 306 -34.06 -1.03 10.08
CA LYS A 306 -33.13 -1.51 11.13
C LYS A 306 -32.25 -2.68 10.66
N GLN A 307 -32.72 -3.51 9.72
CA GLN A 307 -31.92 -4.61 9.17
C GLN A 307 -30.72 -4.11 8.34
N PHE A 308 -30.73 -2.87 7.87
CA PHE A 308 -29.58 -2.28 7.17
C PHE A 308 -28.45 -1.88 8.13
N LEU A 309 -28.67 -1.87 9.45
CA LEU A 309 -27.60 -1.62 10.44
C LEU A 309 -26.50 -2.70 10.40
N TRP A 310 -26.79 -3.88 9.85
CA TRP A 310 -25.76 -4.89 9.57
C TRP A 310 -24.66 -4.40 8.62
N ILE A 311 -24.97 -3.44 7.74
CA ILE A 311 -23.97 -2.78 6.90
C ILE A 311 -22.96 -2.03 7.78
N LEU A 312 -23.42 -1.32 8.82
CA LEU A 312 -22.53 -0.60 9.75
C LEU A 312 -21.75 -1.57 10.64
N ALA A 313 -22.37 -2.65 11.11
CA ALA A 313 -21.71 -3.68 11.91
C ALA A 313 -20.54 -4.33 11.15
N PHE A 314 -20.60 -4.39 9.82
CA PHE A 314 -19.50 -4.84 8.98
C PHE A 314 -18.53 -3.72 8.60
N ALA A 315 -19.04 -2.58 8.12
CA ALA A 315 -18.20 -1.49 7.62
C ALA A 315 -17.33 -0.87 8.72
N VAL A 316 -17.87 -0.64 9.93
CA VAL A 316 -17.14 0.06 11.00
C VAL A 316 -15.89 -0.71 11.45
N PRO A 317 -15.92 -2.02 11.78
CA PRO A 317 -14.72 -2.77 12.12
C PRO A 317 -13.68 -2.78 10.99
N VAL A 318 -14.13 -2.94 9.74
CA VAL A 318 -13.21 -3.00 8.59
C VAL A 318 -12.54 -1.64 8.34
N LEU A 319 -13.31 -0.54 8.38
CA LEU A 319 -12.79 0.82 8.30
C LEU A 319 -11.82 1.11 9.47
N THR A 320 -12.18 0.69 10.68
CA THR A 320 -11.35 0.89 11.89
C THR A 320 -10.02 0.16 11.76
N TYR A 321 -10.06 -1.09 11.31
CA TYR A 321 -8.85 -1.88 11.08
C TYR A 321 -7.93 -1.21 10.06
N HIS A 322 -8.47 -0.82 8.90
CA HIS A 322 -7.68 -0.30 7.79
C HIS A 322 -7.06 1.07 8.09
N TYR A 323 -7.83 2.00 8.68
CA TYR A 323 -7.38 3.37 8.88
C TYR A 323 -6.70 3.64 10.23
N PHE A 324 -6.90 2.81 11.26
CA PHE A 324 -6.37 3.10 12.61
C PHE A 324 -5.50 1.99 13.22
N ILE A 325 -5.75 0.73 12.86
CA ILE A 325 -5.08 -0.41 13.52
C ILE A 325 -3.92 -0.93 12.68
N LYS A 326 -4.07 -1.01 11.35
CA LYS A 326 -3.08 -1.60 10.43
C LYS A 326 -1.69 -0.96 10.59
N GLU A 327 -1.62 0.36 10.60
CA GLU A 327 -0.37 1.11 10.76
C GLU A 327 0.27 0.83 12.11
N LYS A 328 -0.49 0.91 13.21
CA LYS A 328 -0.01 0.61 14.56
C LYS A 328 0.52 -0.81 14.72
N ILE A 329 -0.10 -1.81 14.07
CA ILE A 329 0.40 -3.18 14.08
C ILE A 329 1.74 -3.26 13.32
N SER A 330 1.85 -2.57 12.19
CA SER A 330 3.09 -2.50 11.41
C SER A 330 4.21 -1.84 12.22
N ASP A 331 3.91 -0.72 12.86
CA ASP A 331 4.87 0.01 13.70
C ASP A 331 5.33 -0.85 14.87
N TYR A 332 4.41 -1.53 15.56
CA TYR A 332 4.75 -2.44 16.65
C TYR A 332 5.68 -3.57 16.18
N LYS A 333 5.39 -4.19 15.03
CA LYS A 333 6.27 -5.23 14.46
C LYS A 333 7.64 -4.67 14.10
N TYR A 334 7.70 -3.46 13.54
CA TYR A 334 8.95 -2.79 13.19
C TYR A 334 9.77 -2.45 14.44
N THR A 335 9.14 -1.94 15.50
CA THR A 335 9.81 -1.65 16.78
C THR A 335 10.40 -2.93 17.39
N GLN A 336 9.64 -4.02 17.43
CA GLN A 336 10.13 -5.30 17.97
C GLN A 336 11.31 -5.87 17.16
N LEU A 337 11.30 -5.70 15.84
CA LEU A 337 12.43 -6.05 14.98
C LEU A 337 13.64 -5.15 15.27
N SER A 338 13.43 -3.83 15.34
CA SER A 338 14.47 -2.85 15.63
C SER A 338 15.15 -3.14 16.95
N GLU A 339 14.40 -3.29 18.05
CA GLU A 339 14.91 -3.61 19.40
C GLU A 339 15.82 -4.84 19.40
N LYS A 340 15.47 -5.86 18.60
CA LYS A 340 16.26 -7.08 18.48
C LYS A 340 17.57 -6.86 17.72
N GLU A 341 17.55 -6.02 16.69
CA GLU A 341 18.75 -5.63 15.93
C GLU A 341 19.71 -4.82 16.81
N GLU A 342 19.18 -3.88 17.61
CA GLU A 342 20.00 -3.12 18.57
C GLU A 342 20.69 -4.07 19.56
N GLY A 343 19.98 -5.10 20.04
CA GLY A 343 20.56 -6.09 20.95
C GLY A 343 21.71 -6.92 20.36
N TYR A 344 21.78 -7.10 19.04
CA TYR A 344 22.93 -7.75 18.39
C TYR A 344 24.09 -6.77 18.18
N ASP A 345 23.80 -5.52 17.80
CA ASP A 345 24.81 -4.46 17.69
C ASP A 345 25.46 -4.18 19.06
N GLU A 346 24.69 -4.15 20.14
CA GLU A 346 25.19 -4.00 21.51
C GLU A 346 26.15 -5.13 21.89
N GLN A 347 25.83 -6.39 21.52
CA GLN A 347 26.73 -7.53 21.74
C GLN A 347 28.03 -7.38 20.94
N TRP A 348 27.94 -6.98 19.66
CA TRP A 348 29.10 -6.75 18.80
C TRP A 348 29.99 -5.62 19.31
N TYR A 349 29.39 -4.51 19.74
CA TYR A 349 30.09 -3.35 20.28
C TYR A 349 30.74 -3.66 21.63
N ALA A 350 30.06 -4.36 22.53
CA ALA A 350 30.64 -4.81 23.79
C ALA A 350 31.82 -5.78 23.55
N HIS A 351 31.70 -6.70 22.58
CA HIS A 351 32.79 -7.59 22.21
C HIS A 351 33.98 -6.80 21.65
N SER A 352 33.72 -5.89 20.71
CA SER A 352 34.74 -5.08 20.03
C SER A 352 35.48 -4.15 21.00
N ARG A 353 34.77 -3.55 21.95
CA ARG A 353 35.34 -2.72 23.02
C ARG A 353 36.32 -3.50 23.89
N ASN A 354 35.96 -4.73 24.28
CA ASN A 354 36.77 -5.55 25.17
C ASN A 354 37.97 -6.21 24.46
N ASN A 355 37.91 -6.37 23.14
CA ASN A 355 38.90 -7.12 22.34
C ASN A 355 39.53 -6.27 21.24
N ILE A 356 40.07 -5.11 21.61
CA ILE A 356 40.75 -4.22 20.67
C ILE A 356 41.90 -4.95 19.97
N ASN A 357 41.92 -4.91 18.64
CA ASN A 357 42.88 -5.66 17.83
C ASN A 357 43.20 -4.96 16.50
N THR A 358 44.25 -5.41 15.82
CA THR A 358 44.76 -4.84 14.57
C THR A 358 43.89 -5.16 13.34
N ASN A 359 42.76 -5.85 13.47
CA ASN A 359 41.78 -5.97 12.39
C ASN A 359 40.73 -4.85 12.46
N GLN A 360 40.55 -4.21 13.61
CA GLN A 360 39.49 -3.21 13.79
C GLN A 360 39.72 -1.92 13.00
N LEU A 361 38.62 -1.38 12.48
CA LEU A 361 38.48 -0.09 11.80
C LEU A 361 37.23 0.60 12.36
N TYR A 362 37.45 1.72 13.05
CA TYR A 362 36.40 2.52 13.66
C TYR A 362 35.88 3.55 12.67
N VAL A 363 34.58 3.67 12.52
CA VAL A 363 33.93 4.72 11.75
C VAL A 363 33.41 5.76 12.72
N VAL A 364 33.88 6.99 12.60
CA VAL A 364 33.56 8.09 13.51
C VAL A 364 33.15 9.34 12.74
N GLN A 365 32.27 10.15 13.31
CA GLN A 365 31.74 11.37 12.70
C GLN A 365 32.01 12.58 13.60
N ALA A 366 32.56 13.67 13.05
CA ALA A 366 32.76 14.89 13.83
C ALA A 366 31.42 15.55 14.19
N MET A 367 31.24 16.00 15.44
CA MET A 367 29.97 16.59 15.90
C MET A 367 29.77 18.07 15.50
N ASP A 368 30.85 18.84 15.40
CA ASP A 368 30.78 20.31 15.27
C ASP A 368 30.88 20.79 13.81
N TYR A 369 30.76 19.88 12.83
CA TYR A 369 30.85 20.16 11.39
C TYR A 369 29.59 19.66 10.67
N ALA A 370 29.29 20.22 9.49
CA ALA A 370 28.13 19.83 8.69
C ALA A 370 28.08 18.28 8.48
N PRO A 371 26.88 17.66 8.56
CA PRO A 371 26.70 16.21 8.71
C PRO A 371 27.32 15.38 7.60
N ASP A 372 27.43 15.93 6.39
CA ASP A 372 27.82 15.18 5.19
C ASP A 372 29.33 15.13 4.94
N ASN A 373 30.16 15.94 5.65
CA ASN A 373 31.54 16.21 5.21
C ASN A 373 32.66 15.86 6.22
N ASN A 374 32.44 14.98 7.21
CA ASN A 374 33.48 14.69 8.20
C ASN A 374 33.42 13.28 8.85
N VAL A 375 33.00 12.25 8.10
CA VAL A 375 33.12 10.86 8.56
C VAL A 375 34.53 10.33 8.25
N LEU A 376 35.16 9.71 9.25
CA LEU A 376 36.53 9.18 9.17
C LEU A 376 36.56 7.70 9.53
N GLY A 377 37.41 6.95 8.84
CA GLY A 377 37.83 5.62 9.25
C GLY A 377 39.12 5.69 10.06
N LEU A 378 39.18 5.04 11.21
CA LEU A 378 40.39 4.90 12.04
C LEU A 378 40.76 3.41 12.10
N LYS A 379 41.72 3.02 11.27
CA LYS A 379 42.21 1.65 11.22
C LYS A 379 43.32 1.44 12.23
N ILE A 380 43.19 0.47 13.13
CA ILE A 380 44.25 0.12 14.09
C ILE A 380 45.40 -0.61 13.39
N GLU A 381 46.62 -0.09 13.50
CA GLU A 381 47.83 -0.72 12.94
C GLU A 381 48.65 -1.43 14.01
N LYS A 382 48.86 -0.79 15.16
CA LYS A 382 49.66 -1.33 16.27
C LYS A 382 49.09 -0.89 17.61
N ILE A 383 49.27 -1.76 18.62
CA ILE A 383 48.84 -1.52 20.00
C ILE A 383 50.07 -1.65 20.90
N LYS A 384 50.40 -0.59 21.64
CA LYS A 384 51.54 -0.51 22.57
C LYS A 384 51.07 -0.01 23.93
N GLY A 385 50.52 -0.91 24.75
CA GLY A 385 49.94 -0.52 26.04
C GLY A 385 48.70 0.36 25.86
N ASP A 386 48.73 1.59 26.38
CA ASP A 386 47.67 2.58 26.18
C ASP A 386 47.79 3.32 24.84
N ASP A 387 48.96 3.29 24.18
CA ASP A 387 49.14 3.97 22.90
C ASP A 387 48.72 3.07 21.74
N VAL A 388 47.73 3.53 20.95
CA VAL A 388 47.23 2.85 19.76
C VAL A 388 47.58 3.66 18.52
N GLU A 389 48.38 3.08 17.62
CA GLU A 389 48.69 3.65 16.31
C GLU A 389 47.54 3.34 15.35
N VAL A 390 46.90 4.39 14.81
CA VAL A 390 45.81 4.27 13.84
C VAL A 390 46.11 4.99 12.53
N LYS A 391 45.73 4.40 11.40
CA LYS A 391 45.65 5.09 10.10
C LYS A 391 44.34 5.85 9.98
N LYS A 392 44.43 7.13 9.64
CA LYS A 392 43.29 7.98 9.34
C LYS A 392 42.90 7.85 7.87
N ILE A 393 41.70 7.34 7.62
CA ILE A 393 41.11 7.08 6.31
C ILE A 393 40.00 8.10 6.06
N LYS A 394 40.06 8.81 4.94
CA LYS A 394 38.96 9.66 4.50
C LYS A 394 37.91 8.79 3.82
N LEU A 395 36.67 8.82 4.29
CA LEU A 395 35.55 8.09 3.68
C LEU A 395 34.84 8.98 2.67
N MET A 396 34.45 8.42 1.51
CA MET A 396 33.75 9.16 0.46
C MET A 396 32.26 9.35 0.79
N ASP A 397 31.69 10.48 0.36
CA ASP A 397 30.31 10.87 0.64
C ASP A 397 29.31 9.80 0.14
N GLY A 398 28.36 9.41 1.00
CA GLY A 398 27.29 8.44 0.71
C GLY A 398 27.58 6.97 1.05
N PHE A 399 28.83 6.57 1.32
CA PHE A 399 29.21 5.16 1.57
C PHE A 399 29.55 4.82 3.02
N SER A 400 29.44 5.80 3.93
CA SER A 400 30.05 5.78 5.27
C SER A 400 29.47 4.78 6.28
N ASN A 401 28.45 3.98 5.93
CA ASN A 401 27.73 3.10 6.85
C ASN A 401 27.72 1.60 6.45
N ASP A 402 28.29 1.21 5.32
CA ASP A 402 28.44 -0.20 4.91
C ASP A 402 29.92 -0.61 5.01
N PHE A 403 30.18 -1.81 5.55
CA PHE A 403 31.48 -2.46 5.57
C PHE A 403 32.20 -2.36 4.22
N TRP A 404 31.50 -2.57 3.12
CA TRP A 404 32.08 -2.56 1.79
C TRP A 404 32.67 -1.21 1.39
N GLY A 405 31.88 -0.14 1.55
CA GLY A 405 32.34 1.22 1.25
C GLY A 405 33.55 1.60 2.08
N VAL A 406 33.47 1.31 3.38
CA VAL A 406 34.55 1.55 4.34
C VAL A 406 35.82 0.75 3.99
N LYS A 407 35.67 -0.53 3.62
CA LYS A 407 36.79 -1.39 3.23
C LYS A 407 37.46 -0.92 1.95
N MET A 408 36.67 -0.49 0.97
CA MET A 408 37.17 -0.01 -0.31
C MET A 408 37.98 1.28 -0.15
N ASP A 409 37.48 2.23 0.66
CA ASP A 409 38.21 3.47 0.94
C ASP A 409 39.47 3.24 1.75
N TYR A 410 39.45 2.27 2.66
CA TYR A 410 40.64 1.80 3.35
C TYR A 410 41.68 1.21 2.39
N ASP A 411 41.29 0.30 1.50
CA ASP A 411 42.23 -0.35 0.57
C ASP A 411 42.91 0.63 -0.39
N ARG A 412 42.21 1.70 -0.80
CA ARG A 412 42.77 2.76 -1.65
C ARG A 412 43.79 3.63 -0.93
N GLN A 413 43.70 3.71 0.40
CA GLN A 413 44.51 4.63 1.22
C GLN A 413 45.50 3.88 2.11
N VAL A 414 45.56 2.55 2.07
CA VAL A 414 46.35 1.74 3.01
C VAL A 414 47.84 2.11 3.02
N ASP A 415 48.39 2.51 1.87
CA ASP A 415 49.79 2.89 1.69
C ASP A 415 50.06 4.40 1.85
N THR A 416 49.02 5.23 1.73
CA THR A 416 49.14 6.71 1.70
C THR A 416 48.58 7.39 2.96
N ALA A 417 47.82 6.67 3.78
CA ALA A 417 47.17 7.20 4.97
C ALA A 417 48.18 7.58 6.06
N GLN A 418 47.94 8.73 6.68
CA GLN A 418 48.73 9.21 7.81
C GLN A 418 48.41 8.40 9.07
N VAL A 419 49.46 8.12 9.85
CA VAL A 419 49.37 7.39 11.13
C VAL A 419 49.34 8.40 12.28
N TYR A 420 48.43 8.17 13.22
CA TYR A 420 48.24 8.95 14.43
C TYR A 420 48.32 8.03 15.64
N THR A 421 48.73 8.57 16.79
CA THR A 421 48.69 7.84 18.07
C THR A 421 47.51 8.36 18.89
N ILE A 422 46.65 7.44 19.34
CA ILE A 422 45.45 7.72 20.14
C ILE A 422 45.50 6.85 21.39
N SER A 423 45.07 7.39 22.54
CA SER A 423 44.92 6.59 23.75
C SER A 423 43.83 5.52 23.58
N ARG A 424 44.14 4.30 23.99
CA ARG A 424 43.23 3.15 24.01
C ARG A 424 41.96 3.47 24.79
N MET A 425 42.11 4.15 25.93
CA MET A 425 40.97 4.57 26.75
C MET A 425 39.99 5.44 25.97
N LYS A 426 40.46 6.31 25.08
CA LYS A 426 39.56 7.14 24.23
C LYS A 426 38.80 6.29 23.23
N LEU A 427 39.42 5.28 22.62
CA LEU A 427 38.73 4.36 21.70
C LEU A 427 37.70 3.50 22.43
N GLU A 428 38.02 3.01 23.62
CA GLU A 428 37.09 2.22 24.44
C GLU A 428 35.89 3.05 24.92
N ASN A 429 36.10 4.34 25.17
CA ASN A 429 35.05 5.27 25.60
C ASN A 429 34.21 5.83 24.46
N LEU A 430 34.48 5.48 23.19
CA LEU A 430 33.60 5.84 22.07
C LEU A 430 32.33 4.99 22.01
N PHE A 431 32.39 3.76 22.52
CA PHE A 431 31.32 2.78 22.34
C PHE A 431 30.05 3.18 23.10
N PRO A 432 28.90 3.31 22.40
CA PRO A 432 27.63 3.59 23.05
C PRO A 432 27.13 2.38 23.84
N GLN A 433 26.35 2.62 24.91
CA GLN A 433 25.70 1.52 25.64
C GLN A 433 24.40 1.05 24.96
N ASN A 434 23.78 1.92 24.17
CA ASN A 434 22.56 1.65 23.41
C ASN A 434 22.46 2.59 22.20
N ASN A 435 21.51 2.33 21.30
CA ASN A 435 21.33 3.16 20.11
C ASN A 435 20.92 4.61 20.42
N MET A 436 20.21 4.89 21.51
CA MET A 436 19.88 6.28 21.88
C MET A 436 21.13 7.11 22.19
N GLU A 437 22.09 6.54 22.93
CA GLU A 437 23.37 7.20 23.23
C GLU A 437 24.21 7.42 21.98
N LYS A 438 24.19 6.44 21.04
CA LYS A 438 24.84 6.54 19.73
C LYS A 438 24.34 7.74 18.94
N HIS A 439 23.01 7.89 18.81
CA HIS A 439 22.40 9.00 18.07
C HIS A 439 22.64 10.36 18.73
N LYS A 440 22.63 10.42 20.07
CA LYS A 440 22.89 11.65 20.83
C LYS A 440 24.38 12.04 20.87
N GLY A 441 25.27 11.11 20.53
CA GLY A 441 26.71 11.29 20.61
C GLY A 441 27.23 11.56 22.02
N VAL A 442 26.61 10.92 23.02
CA VAL A 442 26.93 11.11 24.46
C VAL A 442 28.40 10.80 24.76
N HIS A 443 28.97 9.84 24.03
CA HIS A 443 30.31 9.30 24.23
C HIS A 443 31.36 9.91 23.31
N ALA A 444 31.05 11.02 22.61
CA ALA A 444 31.97 11.62 21.65
C ALA A 444 33.29 12.08 22.29
N GLN A 445 34.42 11.71 21.68
CA GLN A 445 35.76 11.96 22.21
C GLN A 445 36.56 12.90 21.31
N ASP A 446 37.41 13.75 21.90
CA ASP A 446 38.48 14.43 21.15
C ASP A 446 39.64 13.45 20.95
N LEU A 447 39.62 12.76 19.82
CA LEU A 447 40.56 11.69 19.50
C LEU A 447 41.97 12.20 19.18
N PHE A 448 42.08 13.44 18.65
CA PHE A 448 43.34 14.00 18.15
C PHE A 448 43.91 15.14 19.01
N ASN A 449 43.28 15.45 20.15
CA ASN A 449 43.64 16.57 21.03
C ASN A 449 43.64 17.92 20.30
N ASN A 450 42.69 18.11 19.38
CA ASN A 450 42.59 19.30 18.54
C ASN A 450 41.31 20.10 18.77
N GLY A 451 40.53 19.74 19.80
CA GLY A 451 39.25 20.36 20.15
C GLY A 451 38.05 19.80 19.39
N VAL A 452 38.24 18.92 18.41
CA VAL A 452 37.15 18.33 17.62
C VAL A 452 36.69 17.02 18.24
N ARG A 453 35.41 16.93 18.61
CA ARG A 453 34.84 15.69 19.16
C ARG A 453 34.23 14.82 18.08
N TYR A 454 34.53 13.53 18.16
CA TYR A 454 34.08 12.51 17.22
C TYR A 454 33.12 11.55 17.89
N ASN A 455 31.93 11.41 17.31
CA ASN A 455 30.93 10.44 17.70
C ASN A 455 31.19 9.08 17.03
N PHE A 456 30.84 8.00 17.71
CA PHE A 456 30.91 6.64 17.20
C PHE A 456 29.77 6.36 16.22
N ASN A 457 30.09 5.80 15.06
CA ASN A 457 29.12 5.35 14.09
C ASN A 457 29.12 3.83 13.94
N ASN A 458 30.28 3.21 13.72
CA ASN A 458 30.39 1.75 13.68
C ASN A 458 31.82 1.27 13.95
N VAL A 459 31.98 -0.03 14.16
CA VAL A 459 33.29 -0.70 14.15
C VAL A 459 33.22 -1.93 13.27
N TYR A 460 34.21 -2.07 12.38
CA TYR A 460 34.36 -3.22 11.50
C TYR A 460 35.69 -3.89 11.76
N GLU A 461 35.81 -5.17 11.46
CA GLU A 461 37.10 -5.84 11.37
C GLU A 461 37.44 -6.10 9.91
N VAL A 462 38.49 -5.44 9.44
CA VAL A 462 39.04 -5.65 8.11
C VAL A 462 40.15 -6.71 8.21
N ASN A 463 40.30 -7.54 7.17
CA ASN A 463 41.20 -8.71 7.11
C ASN A 463 40.70 -9.99 7.77
N VAL A 464 39.40 -10.09 8.06
CA VAL A 464 38.76 -11.34 8.48
C VAL A 464 37.61 -11.68 7.51
N PRO A 465 37.05 -12.90 7.51
CA PRO A 465 35.78 -13.18 6.86
C PRO A 465 34.71 -12.19 7.31
N TYR A 466 33.88 -11.70 6.39
CA TYR A 466 32.79 -10.78 6.68
C TYR A 466 31.57 -11.18 5.88
N PHE A 467 30.53 -11.66 6.57
CA PHE A 467 29.31 -12.13 5.93
C PHE A 467 28.30 -11.00 5.77
N ASP A 468 27.73 -10.93 4.58
CA ASP A 468 26.68 -10.00 4.20
C ASP A 468 25.67 -10.73 3.31
N LEU A 469 24.43 -10.27 3.30
CA LEU A 469 23.37 -10.81 2.45
C LEU A 469 23.23 -10.06 1.12
N GLY A 470 24.01 -8.99 0.86
CA GLY A 470 24.29 -8.44 -0.48
C GLY A 470 23.20 -8.64 -1.55
N ASN A 471 23.56 -9.25 -2.69
CA ASN A 471 22.63 -9.69 -3.74
C ASN A 471 22.25 -11.17 -3.54
N THR A 472 21.73 -11.53 -2.37
CA THR A 472 21.30 -12.92 -2.11
C THR A 472 20.20 -13.34 -3.09
N PHE A 473 20.48 -14.37 -3.88
CA PHE A 473 19.50 -15.01 -4.75
C PHE A 473 19.06 -16.32 -4.10
N TYR A 474 17.75 -16.53 -3.99
CA TYR A 474 17.19 -17.85 -3.76
C TYR A 474 16.92 -18.51 -5.12
N ASP A 475 17.46 -19.71 -5.33
CA ASP A 475 17.08 -20.52 -6.48
C ASP A 475 15.86 -21.37 -6.11
N THR A 476 14.66 -20.86 -6.42
CA THR A 476 13.38 -21.61 -6.31
C THR A 476 13.22 -22.64 -7.43
N GLN A 477 14.01 -22.63 -8.51
CA GLN A 477 13.64 -23.33 -9.75
C GLN A 477 13.84 -24.85 -9.71
N GLN A 478 14.46 -25.41 -8.66
CA GLN A 478 14.60 -26.86 -8.47
C GLN A 478 13.76 -27.44 -7.31
N GLU A 479 12.71 -26.73 -6.88
CA GLU A 479 11.89 -27.12 -5.71
C GLU A 479 10.96 -28.34 -5.90
N THR A 480 10.71 -28.82 -7.13
CA THR A 480 9.61 -29.77 -7.34
C THR A 480 9.92 -31.25 -7.08
N GLN A 481 11.17 -31.65 -6.78
CA GLN A 481 11.48 -33.08 -6.60
C GLN A 481 12.36 -33.47 -5.40
N SER A 482 13.09 -32.57 -4.71
CA SER A 482 14.11 -33.00 -3.71
C SER A 482 14.04 -32.39 -2.30
N ASN A 483 13.10 -31.49 -2.00
CA ASN A 483 12.93 -30.92 -0.66
C ASN A 483 14.24 -30.27 -0.10
N SER A 484 15.08 -29.66 -0.95
CA SER A 484 16.38 -29.08 -0.57
C SER A 484 16.52 -27.62 -1.04
N GLY A 485 16.15 -26.68 -0.16
CA GLY A 485 16.42 -25.25 -0.38
C GLY A 485 17.91 -24.94 -0.24
N LYS A 486 18.37 -23.88 -0.92
CA LYS A 486 19.74 -23.37 -0.79
C LYS A 486 19.69 -21.92 -0.32
N LEU A 487 20.47 -21.61 0.71
CA LEU A 487 20.72 -20.26 1.15
C LEU A 487 22.09 -19.82 0.65
N ILE A 488 22.16 -18.63 0.04
CA ILE A 488 23.41 -18.03 -0.43
C ILE A 488 23.76 -16.87 0.51
N ILE A 489 24.98 -16.86 1.04
CA ILE A 489 25.52 -15.79 1.88
C ILE A 489 26.74 -15.22 1.16
N GLY A 490 26.86 -13.90 1.05
CA GLY A 490 28.04 -13.24 0.49
C GLY A 490 29.15 -13.13 1.53
N ASN A 491 30.39 -13.43 1.14
CA ASN A 491 31.58 -13.08 1.89
C ASN A 491 32.31 -11.93 1.20
N ARG A 492 32.40 -10.80 1.90
CA ARG A 492 33.12 -9.59 1.47
C ARG A 492 34.51 -9.48 2.11
N GLY A 493 34.89 -10.46 2.93
CA GLY A 493 36.14 -10.49 3.68
C GLY A 493 37.18 -11.48 3.12
N LYS A 494 38.05 -11.95 4.01
CA LYS A 494 39.07 -12.99 3.71
C LYS A 494 38.43 -14.38 3.60
N SER A 495 39.20 -15.34 3.10
CA SER A 495 38.80 -16.75 3.03
C SER A 495 38.68 -17.36 4.42
N GLY A 496 37.92 -18.45 4.51
CA GLY A 496 37.69 -19.13 5.77
C GLY A 496 36.86 -20.39 5.59
N ARG A 497 36.32 -20.86 6.72
CA ARG A 497 35.49 -22.06 6.78
C ARG A 497 34.35 -21.90 7.78
N VAL A 498 33.14 -22.23 7.36
CA VAL A 498 31.98 -22.37 8.25
C VAL A 498 32.14 -23.68 9.00
N ILE A 499 32.24 -23.64 10.33
CA ILE A 499 32.49 -24.80 11.19
C ILE A 499 31.18 -25.45 11.65
N SER A 500 30.13 -24.66 11.87
CA SER A 500 28.83 -25.16 12.26
C SER A 500 27.75 -24.13 11.99
N VAL A 501 26.54 -24.63 11.72
CA VAL A 501 25.33 -23.82 11.77
C VAL A 501 24.34 -24.48 12.70
N LYS A 502 23.95 -23.79 13.78
CA LYS A 502 23.06 -24.29 14.82
C LYS A 502 21.75 -23.53 14.78
N ASN A 503 20.65 -24.25 14.67
CA ASN A 503 19.32 -23.64 14.77
C ASN A 503 19.02 -23.32 16.24
N ILE A 504 18.80 -22.04 16.53
CA ILE A 504 18.40 -21.54 17.86
C ILE A 504 16.87 -21.57 18.00
N LYS A 505 16.14 -21.22 16.93
CA LYS A 505 14.68 -21.13 16.93
C LYS A 505 14.10 -21.38 15.53
N GLY A 506 12.99 -22.11 15.47
CA GLY A 506 12.26 -22.42 14.23
C GLY A 506 12.58 -23.80 13.69
N ASP A 507 12.02 -24.14 12.53
CA ASP A 507 12.04 -25.52 11.99
C ASP A 507 13.06 -25.70 10.85
N ILE A 508 14.05 -24.81 10.75
CA ILE A 508 15.09 -24.92 9.72
C ILE A 508 16.04 -26.09 10.04
N VAL A 509 16.32 -26.89 9.03
CA VAL A 509 17.19 -28.06 9.07
C VAL A 509 18.32 -27.84 8.09
N TRP A 510 19.53 -27.69 8.62
CA TRP A 510 20.77 -27.57 7.86
C TRP A 510 21.26 -28.95 7.41
N LYS A 511 21.60 -29.08 6.12
CA LYS A 511 21.90 -30.37 5.48
C LYS A 511 23.37 -30.52 5.08
N ASP A 512 24.17 -29.48 5.23
CA ASP A 512 25.59 -29.53 4.89
C ASP A 512 26.40 -30.37 5.87
N HIS A 513 27.50 -30.93 5.36
CA HIS A 513 28.56 -31.46 6.19
C HIS A 513 29.57 -30.34 6.43
N PHE A 514 29.87 -30.06 7.70
CA PHE A 514 30.83 -29.02 8.08
C PHE A 514 32.22 -29.64 8.34
N PRO A 515 33.32 -28.92 8.03
CA PRO A 515 33.36 -27.53 7.63
C PRO A 515 33.09 -27.26 6.14
N VAL A 516 32.47 -26.13 5.82
CA VAL A 516 32.29 -25.63 4.45
C VAL A 516 33.30 -24.52 4.18
N ASN A 517 34.23 -24.74 3.24
CA ASN A 517 35.29 -23.79 2.90
C ASN A 517 34.80 -22.74 1.89
N PHE A 518 35.33 -21.52 1.97
CA PHE A 518 35.02 -20.44 1.02
C PHE A 518 36.23 -19.54 0.74
N GLY A 519 36.27 -18.94 -0.46
CA GLY A 519 37.31 -18.03 -0.90
C GLY A 519 37.23 -16.62 -0.29
N ALA A 520 38.24 -15.80 -0.57
CA ALA A 520 38.22 -14.38 -0.25
C ALA A 520 37.50 -13.59 -1.35
N ALA A 521 36.92 -12.45 -0.99
CA ALA A 521 36.38 -11.50 -1.97
C ALA A 521 37.49 -11.03 -2.94
N LYS A 522 37.12 -10.80 -4.21
CA LYS A 522 38.05 -10.37 -5.27
C LYS A 522 37.59 -9.03 -5.85
N GLY A 523 38.37 -7.97 -5.61
CA GLY A 523 38.02 -6.64 -6.09
C GLY A 523 36.60 -6.28 -5.70
N ASN A 524 35.72 -6.06 -6.68
CA ASN A 524 34.34 -5.65 -6.45
C ASN A 524 33.32 -6.80 -6.31
N THR A 525 33.76 -8.06 -6.27
CA THR A 525 32.86 -9.23 -6.22
C THR A 525 32.96 -9.97 -4.89
N GLU A 526 31.82 -10.19 -4.24
CA GLU A 526 31.67 -11.06 -3.08
C GLU A 526 31.84 -12.54 -3.46
N GLU A 527 32.40 -13.34 -2.54
CA GLU A 527 32.43 -14.79 -2.66
C GLU A 527 31.09 -15.37 -2.17
N LYS A 528 30.45 -16.22 -2.96
CA LYS A 528 29.15 -16.80 -2.59
C LYS A 528 29.33 -18.10 -1.81
N ILE A 529 28.80 -18.13 -0.60
CA ILE A 529 28.73 -19.30 0.27
C ILE A 529 27.35 -19.92 0.14
N VAL A 530 27.27 -21.18 -0.28
CA VAL A 530 26.00 -21.89 -0.46
C VAL A 530 25.81 -22.89 0.67
N LEU A 531 24.74 -22.73 1.44
CA LEU A 531 24.33 -23.63 2.51
C LEU A 531 23.01 -24.33 2.15
N LYS A 532 22.99 -25.66 2.23
CA LYS A 532 21.83 -26.51 1.98
C LYS A 532 20.94 -26.59 3.21
N THR A 533 19.63 -26.43 2.99
CA THR A 533 18.62 -26.37 4.04
C THR A 533 17.30 -26.99 3.58
N ASN A 534 16.34 -27.19 4.49
CA ASN A 534 14.93 -27.44 4.16
C ASN A 534 14.12 -26.13 4.03
N TYR A 535 14.78 -24.96 4.05
CA TYR A 535 14.11 -23.67 3.92
C TYR A 535 13.17 -23.67 2.71
N SER A 536 11.96 -23.16 2.93
CA SER A 536 10.96 -22.93 1.89
C SER A 536 10.34 -21.55 2.13
N THR A 537 9.65 -21.01 1.13
CA THR A 537 8.86 -19.76 1.27
C THR A 537 7.79 -19.82 2.37
N LYS A 538 7.51 -21.00 2.93
CA LYS A 538 6.62 -21.19 4.10
C LYS A 538 7.33 -21.05 5.45
N THR A 539 8.66 -21.08 5.49
CA THR A 539 9.44 -20.87 6.71
C THR A 539 9.33 -19.41 7.11
N LYS A 540 8.41 -19.10 8.03
CA LYS A 540 8.12 -17.72 8.43
C LYS A 540 9.21 -17.14 9.32
N ASN A 541 9.57 -17.83 10.40
CA ASN A 541 10.45 -17.31 11.42
C ASN A 541 11.51 -18.35 11.82
N SER A 542 12.79 -18.04 11.63
CA SER A 542 13.89 -18.87 12.14
C SER A 542 15.11 -18.04 12.52
N THR A 543 15.87 -18.51 13.50
CA THR A 543 17.12 -17.92 13.95
C THR A 543 18.17 -19.02 14.04
N SER A 544 19.32 -18.83 13.40
CA SER A 544 20.45 -19.77 13.43
C SER A 544 21.75 -19.06 13.76
N GLU A 545 22.61 -19.70 14.55
CA GLU A 545 23.98 -19.25 14.81
C GLU A 545 24.93 -19.93 13.81
N ILE A 546 25.74 -19.13 13.12
CA ILE A 546 26.77 -19.57 12.19
C ILE A 546 28.12 -19.30 12.82
N THR A 547 28.93 -20.34 12.98
CA THR A 547 30.31 -20.24 13.47
C THR A 547 31.29 -20.34 12.31
N VAL A 548 32.17 -19.35 12.18
CA VAL A 548 33.15 -19.22 11.10
C VAL A 548 34.56 -19.20 11.69
N LYS A 549 35.51 -19.83 11.02
CA LYS A 549 36.94 -19.67 11.32
C LYS A 549 37.69 -19.14 10.11
N ASP A 550 38.61 -18.21 10.34
CA ASP A 550 39.54 -17.75 9.32
C ASP A 550 40.71 -18.75 9.12
N SER A 551 41.64 -18.42 8.23
CA SER A 551 42.84 -19.22 7.96
C SER A 551 43.80 -19.32 9.16
N LEU A 552 43.69 -18.42 10.14
CA LEU A 552 44.49 -18.40 11.37
C LEU A 552 43.76 -19.06 12.55
N ASN A 553 42.60 -19.68 12.30
CA ASN A 553 41.70 -20.28 13.30
C ASN A 553 41.03 -19.31 14.27
N ASN A 554 41.04 -18.01 14.00
CA ASN A 554 40.23 -17.06 14.75
C ASN A 554 38.76 -17.33 14.45
N GLN A 555 37.94 -17.40 15.51
CA GLN A 555 36.53 -17.73 15.41
C GLN A 555 35.68 -16.47 15.40
N GLN A 556 34.66 -16.46 14.56
CA GLN A 556 33.59 -15.46 14.54
C GLN A 556 32.23 -16.14 14.61
N ASN A 557 31.27 -15.50 15.26
CA ASN A 557 29.90 -15.96 15.32
C ASN A 557 28.95 -14.93 14.68
N TYR A 558 28.03 -15.45 13.89
CA TYR A 558 26.99 -14.69 13.22
C TYR A 558 25.62 -15.25 13.61
N ILE A 559 24.62 -14.38 13.72
CA ILE A 559 23.21 -14.74 13.85
C ILE A 559 22.52 -14.48 12.53
N LEU A 560 22.00 -15.53 11.92
CA LEU A 560 21.14 -15.46 10.75
C LEU A 560 19.68 -15.49 11.19
N GLU A 561 18.93 -14.47 10.82
CA GLU A 561 17.50 -14.36 11.05
C GLU A 561 16.72 -14.42 9.76
N ILE A 562 15.62 -15.16 9.79
CA ILE A 562 14.63 -15.21 8.73
C ILE A 562 13.30 -14.82 9.36
N ASN A 563 12.70 -13.72 8.90
CA ASN A 563 11.41 -13.22 9.42
C ASN A 563 10.50 -12.79 8.27
N GLU A 564 9.36 -13.48 8.13
CA GLU A 564 8.39 -13.29 7.06
C GLU A 564 9.02 -13.23 5.64
N GLY A 565 10.11 -13.98 5.42
CA GLY A 565 10.85 -14.04 4.15
C GLY A 565 11.97 -13.02 3.99
N VAL A 566 12.14 -12.09 4.95
CA VAL A 566 13.29 -11.17 5.02
C VAL A 566 14.42 -11.87 5.76
N LEU A 567 15.62 -11.88 5.17
CA LEU A 567 16.81 -12.42 5.80
C LEU A 567 17.71 -11.29 6.29
N LYS A 568 18.23 -11.43 7.51
CA LYS A 568 19.25 -10.55 8.06
C LYS A 568 20.36 -11.40 8.69
N ILE A 569 21.59 -10.92 8.60
CA ILE A 569 22.74 -11.56 9.25
C ILE A 569 23.45 -10.52 10.11
N PHE A 570 23.68 -10.88 11.37
CA PHE A 570 24.32 -10.01 12.35
C PHE A 570 25.59 -10.68 12.83
N ARG A 571 26.68 -9.93 12.94
CA ARG A 571 27.89 -10.41 13.59
C ARG A 571 27.76 -10.13 15.08
N VAL A 572 28.03 -11.13 15.93
CA VAL A 572 27.86 -10.99 17.39
C VAL A 572 29.14 -11.23 18.18
N LYS A 573 30.10 -11.96 17.61
CA LYS A 573 31.39 -12.27 18.25
C LYS A 573 32.50 -12.47 17.23
#